data_AF-A0AA88VAQ2-F1
#
_entry.id   AF-A0AA88VAQ2-F1
#
_cell.length_a   1.000
_cell.length_b   1.000
_cell.length_c   1.000
_cell.angle_alpha   90.00
_cell.angle_beta   90.00
_cell.angle_gamma   90.00
#
_symmetry.space_group_name_H-M   'P 1'
#
loop_
_entity.id
_entity.type
_entity.pdbx_description
1 polymer ?
#
loop_
_entity_poly.entity_id
_entity_poly.type
_entity_poly.pdbx_seq_one_letter_code
_entity_poly.pdbx_strand_id
1 'polypeptide(L)'
;MGSVLGPRFFTGTPGSFYDRLFATESLHFVHSSYSLHVLSKVPEGIESNKRNIYMASTSPPCVVKAYYEQFQTDFSLFLKCRSEELVTGGRM
;
A
#
# COMPACT_ATOMS: atom_id res chain seq x y z
N MET A 1 6.32 -37.40 -7.53
CA MET A 1 6.89 -36.96 -8.81
C MET A 1 7.15 -35.46 -8.70
N GLY A 2 8.42 -35.04 -8.58
CA GLY A 2 8.76 -33.62 -8.52
C GLY A 2 8.64 -33.02 -9.92
N SER A 3 7.68 -32.11 -10.11
CA SER A 3 7.62 -31.34 -11.34
C SER A 3 8.89 -30.48 -11.44
N VAL A 4 9.63 -30.63 -12.52
CA VAL A 4 10.74 -29.72 -12.84
C VAL A 4 10.11 -28.36 -13.09
N LEU A 5 10.20 -27.48 -12.10
CA LEU A 5 9.70 -26.11 -12.20
C LEU A 5 10.52 -25.38 -13.28
N GLY A 6 9.84 -24.73 -14.21
CA GLY A 6 10.48 -23.96 -15.29
C GLY A 6 11.40 -22.84 -14.76
N PRO A 7 12.17 -22.19 -15.65
CA PRO A 7 13.07 -21.12 -15.26
C PRO A 7 12.32 -19.98 -14.56
N ARG A 8 12.92 -19.41 -13.50
CA ARG A 8 12.38 -18.29 -12.72
C ARG A 8 13.27 -17.07 -12.90
N PHE A 9 12.64 -15.94 -13.23
CA PHE A 9 13.32 -14.67 -13.44
C PHE A 9 12.91 -13.68 -12.34
N PHE A 10 13.87 -12.94 -11.80
CA PHE A 10 13.66 -11.97 -10.75
C PHE A 10 14.04 -10.57 -11.25
N THR A 11 13.24 -9.57 -10.88
CA THR A 11 13.51 -8.16 -11.17
C THR A 11 13.16 -7.31 -9.95
N GLY A 12 13.81 -6.16 -9.83
CA GLY A 12 13.52 -5.16 -8.80
C GLY A 12 12.95 -3.91 -9.45
N THR A 13 11.78 -3.46 -8.98
CA THR A 13 11.13 -2.24 -9.45
C THR A 13 11.04 -1.24 -8.29
N PRO A 14 11.94 -0.23 -8.22
CA PRO A 14 11.87 0.79 -7.19
C PRO A 14 10.72 1.77 -7.45
N GLY A 15 10.04 2.21 -6.39
CA GLY A 15 8.99 3.22 -6.46
C GLY A 15 7.99 3.10 -5.32
N SER A 16 7.15 4.13 -5.15
CA SER A 16 6.03 4.08 -4.22
C SER A 16 4.95 3.14 -4.75
N PHE A 17 4.42 2.25 -3.90
CA PHE A 17 3.26 1.44 -4.24
C PHE A 17 1.94 2.23 -4.17
N TYR A 18 1.96 3.51 -3.78
CA TYR A 18 0.83 4.42 -3.97
C TYR A 18 0.76 5.03 -5.37
N ASP A 19 1.75 4.73 -6.20
CA ASP A 19 1.79 5.07 -7.63
C ASP A 19 1.79 3.79 -8.48
N ARG A 20 1.75 4.00 -9.80
CA ARG A 20 1.82 2.93 -10.79
C ARG A 20 3.27 2.48 -11.00
N LEU A 21 3.50 1.18 -10.91
CA LEU A 21 4.82 0.53 -11.01
C LEU A 21 4.94 -0.38 -12.22
N PHE A 22 3.83 -0.91 -12.73
CA PHE A 22 3.81 -1.87 -13.82
C PHE A 22 2.86 -1.44 -14.96
N ALA A 23 3.05 -2.07 -16.12
CA ALA A 23 2.18 -1.85 -17.27
C ALA A 23 0.76 -2.42 -17.01
N THR A 24 -0.21 -2.00 -17.82
CA THR A 24 -1.61 -2.44 -17.67
C THR A 24 -1.68 -3.94 -17.91
N GLU A 25 -2.47 -4.67 -17.12
CA GLU A 25 -2.69 -6.12 -17.31
C GLU A 25 -1.38 -6.92 -17.46
N SER A 26 -0.38 -6.63 -16.63
CA SER A 26 0.93 -7.31 -16.68
C SER A 26 1.18 -8.25 -15.49
N LEU A 27 0.43 -8.08 -14.40
CA LEU A 27 0.57 -8.88 -13.18
C LEU A 27 -0.56 -9.90 -13.04
N HIS A 28 -0.20 -11.13 -12.68
CA HIS A 28 -1.18 -12.18 -12.39
C HIS A 28 -1.56 -12.22 -10.91
N PHE A 29 -0.59 -11.91 -10.04
CA PHE A 29 -0.74 -11.91 -8.60
C PHE A 29 0.11 -10.82 -7.97
N VAL A 30 -0.44 -10.10 -7.01
CA VAL A 30 0.29 -9.14 -6.17
C VAL A 30 0.28 -9.65 -4.74
N HIS A 31 1.37 -9.48 -4.00
CA HIS A 31 1.43 -9.80 -2.59
C HIS A 31 2.04 -8.62 -1.83
N SER A 32 1.42 -8.25 -0.71
CA SER A 32 1.94 -7.25 0.21
C SER A 32 1.70 -7.71 1.65
N SER A 33 2.76 -7.73 2.45
CA SER A 33 2.70 -8.12 3.86
C SER A 33 3.42 -7.08 4.68
N TYR A 34 2.75 -6.53 5.70
CA TYR A 34 3.31 -5.51 6.59
C TYR A 34 3.87 -4.27 5.85
N SER A 35 3.30 -3.88 4.71
CA SER A 35 3.73 -2.66 3.99
C SER A 35 2.64 -1.59 3.92
N LEU A 36 1.36 -1.98 3.82
CA LEU A 36 0.24 -1.06 3.58
C LEU A 36 -0.10 -0.14 4.77
N HIS A 37 0.49 -0.36 5.94
CA HIS A 37 0.34 0.53 7.09
C HIS A 37 1.24 1.78 7.02
N VAL A 38 2.24 1.78 6.14
CA VAL A 38 3.16 2.90 5.94
C VAL A 38 2.52 3.89 4.98
N LEU A 39 2.07 5.04 5.49
CA LEU A 39 1.38 6.06 4.70
C LEU A 39 2.29 6.78 3.70
N SER A 40 1.69 7.37 2.66
CA SER A 40 2.39 8.13 1.62
C SER A 40 2.98 9.43 2.15
N LYS A 41 2.32 10.03 3.15
CA LYS A 41 2.75 11.25 3.84
C LYS A 41 2.25 11.26 5.28
N VAL A 42 2.82 12.18 6.06
CA VAL A 42 2.29 12.50 7.39
C VAL A 42 0.90 13.12 7.23
N PRO A 43 -0.13 12.66 7.97
CA PRO A 43 -1.45 13.28 7.92
C PRO A 43 -1.42 14.75 8.34
N GLU A 44 -2.23 15.57 7.67
CA GLU A 44 -2.37 16.99 8.00
C GLU A 44 -3.22 17.19 9.26
N GLY A 45 -3.00 18.27 10.02
CA GLY A 45 -3.83 18.60 11.19
C GLY A 45 -3.53 17.79 12.46
N ILE A 46 -2.35 17.19 12.56
CA ILE A 46 -1.95 16.34 13.70
C ILE A 46 -1.09 17.06 14.76
N GLU A 47 -0.96 18.39 14.69
CA GLU A 47 -0.12 19.21 15.57
C GLU A 47 -0.54 19.09 17.05
N SER A 48 -1.79 18.71 17.28
CA SER A 48 -2.34 18.42 18.61
C SER A 48 -1.86 17.09 19.21
N ASN A 49 -1.17 16.23 18.45
CA ASN A 49 -0.68 14.92 18.90
C ASN A 49 0.58 15.01 19.78
N LYS A 50 0.50 15.82 20.84
CA LYS A 50 1.64 16.09 21.72
C LYS A 50 2.14 14.80 22.37
N ARG A 51 3.47 14.64 22.42
CA ARG A 51 4.19 13.50 23.03
C ARG A 51 4.00 12.14 22.32
N ASN A 52 3.28 12.08 21.20
CA ASN A 52 3.18 10.87 20.38
C ASN A 52 3.78 11.13 18.99
N ILE A 53 4.39 10.11 18.41
CA ILE A 53 4.93 10.13 17.04
C ILE A 53 3.99 9.49 16.01
N TYR A 54 2.93 8.83 16.49
CA TYR A 54 1.91 8.14 15.70
C TYR A 54 0.55 8.21 16.41
N MET A 55 -0.49 7.58 15.85
CA MET A 55 -1.73 7.31 16.58
C MET A 55 -1.44 6.48 17.84
N ALA A 56 -1.93 6.95 18.98
CA ALA A 56 -1.88 6.25 20.24
C ALA A 56 -3.24 6.33 20.95
N SER A 57 -3.44 5.51 21.98
CA SER A 57 -4.67 5.57 22.81
C SER A 57 -4.88 6.93 23.48
N THR A 58 -3.80 7.69 23.69
CA THR A 58 -3.82 9.04 24.25
C THR A 58 -3.95 10.16 23.21
N SER A 59 -4.00 9.82 21.91
CA SER A 59 -4.12 10.81 20.85
C SER A 59 -5.52 11.43 20.83
N PRO A 60 -5.64 12.74 20.58
CA PRO A 60 -6.93 13.38 20.37
C PRO A 60 -7.73 12.71 19.24
N PRO A 61 -9.08 12.69 19.30
CA PRO A 61 -9.91 12.08 18.25
C PRO A 61 -9.67 12.66 16.85
N CYS A 62 -9.33 13.95 16.73
CA CYS A 62 -9.02 14.58 15.45
C CYS A 62 -7.76 13.99 14.79
N VAL A 63 -6.76 13.59 15.59
CA VAL A 63 -5.54 12.95 15.09
C VAL A 63 -5.86 11.57 14.54
N VAL A 64 -6.62 10.76 15.29
CA VAL A 64 -7.04 9.42 14.83
C VAL A 64 -7.83 9.53 13.53
N LYS A 65 -8.74 10.50 13.44
CA LYS A 65 -9.50 10.80 12.22
C LYS A 65 -8.58 11.19 11.05
N ALA A 66 -7.60 12.06 11.25
CA ALA A 66 -6.67 12.47 10.20
C ALA A 66 -5.85 11.29 9.64
N TYR A 67 -5.34 10.42 10.51
CA TYR A 67 -4.66 9.20 10.08
C TYR A 67 -5.58 8.25 9.31
N TYR A 68 -6.83 8.11 9.75
CA TYR A 68 -7.82 7.29 9.05
C TYR A 68 -8.12 7.84 7.64
N GLU A 69 -8.32 9.15 7.49
CA GLU A 69 -8.57 9.81 6.20
C GLU A 69 -7.36 9.68 5.26
N GLN A 70 -6.14 9.82 5.78
CA GLN A 70 -4.92 9.58 5.01
C GLN A 70 -4.81 8.12 4.56
N PHE A 71 -5.06 7.16 5.46
CA PHE A 71 -5.07 5.74 5.13
C PHE A 71 -6.13 5.40 4.06
N GLN A 72 -7.34 5.95 4.16
CA GLN A 72 -8.38 5.74 3.15
C GLN A 72 -7.93 6.24 1.78
N THR A 73 -7.31 7.41 1.71
CA THR A 73 -6.76 7.98 0.46
C THR A 73 -5.68 7.07 -0.11
N ASP A 74 -4.68 6.73 0.72
CA ASP A 74 -3.53 5.91 0.35
C ASP A 74 -3.94 4.51 -0.10
N PHE A 75 -4.81 3.85 0.67
CA PHE A 75 -5.27 2.51 0.33
C PHE A 75 -6.13 2.50 -0.93
N SER A 76 -6.95 3.53 -1.16
CA SER A 76 -7.72 3.68 -2.41
C SER A 76 -6.80 3.87 -3.62
N LEU A 77 -5.74 4.67 -3.49
CA LEU A 77 -4.73 4.85 -4.56
C LEU A 77 -3.99 3.54 -4.85
N PHE A 78 -3.56 2.83 -3.80
CA PHE A 78 -2.96 1.51 -3.93
C PHE A 78 -3.87 0.55 -4.69
N LEU A 79 -5.13 0.39 -4.27
CA LEU A 79 -6.09 -0.49 -4.94
C LEU A 79 -6.33 -0.08 -6.39
N LYS A 80 -6.46 1.22 -6.67
CA LYS A 80 -6.61 1.74 -8.04
C LYS A 80 -5.43 1.33 -8.91
N CYS A 81 -4.21 1.66 -8.50
CA CYS A 81 -3.01 1.34 -9.28
C CYS A 81 -2.85 -0.17 -9.48
N ARG A 82 -3.06 -0.99 -8.44
CA ARG A 82 -2.94 -2.45 -8.58
C ARG A 82 -4.04 -3.05 -9.45
N SER A 83 -5.26 -2.50 -9.41
CA SER A 83 -6.35 -2.97 -10.27
C SER A 83 -6.08 -2.76 -11.76
N GLU A 84 -5.41 -1.67 -12.13
CA GLU A 84 -4.99 -1.41 -13.52
C GLU A 84 -3.84 -2.33 -13.98
N GLU A 85 -2.97 -2.73 -13.06
CA GLU A 85 -1.81 -3.56 -13.36
C GLU A 85 -2.13 -5.06 -13.43
N LEU A 86 -3.20 -5.50 -12.77
CA LEU A 86 -3.65 -6.89 -12.77
C LEU A 86 -4.32 -7.26 -14.10
N VAL A 87 -4.04 -8.48 -14.57
CA VAL A 87 -4.81 -9.10 -15.66
C VAL A 87 -6.26 -9.36 -15.23
N THR A 88 -7.16 -9.50 -16.20
CA THR A 88 -8.53 -10.01 -15.93
C THR A 88 -8.46 -11.35 -15.20
N GLY A 89 -9.08 -11.44 -14.01
CA GLY A 89 -9.04 -12.64 -13.16
C GLY A 89 -7.83 -12.76 -12.22
N GLY A 90 -6.91 -11.78 -12.26
CA GLY A 90 -5.79 -11.67 -11.33
C GLY A 90 -6.24 -11.44 -9.87
N ARG A 91 -5.32 -11.62 -8.92
CA ARG A 91 -5.61 -11.53 -7.48
C ARG A 91 -4.54 -10.76 -6.72
N MET A 92 -4.92 -10.31 -5.52
CA MET A 92 -4.02 -9.74 -4.52
C MET A 92 -4.29 -10.36 -3.15
#